data_AF-A0A8S3K926-F1
#
_entry.id   AF-A0A8S3K926-F1
#
_cell.length_a   1.000
_cell.length_b   1.000
_cell.length_c   1.000
_cell.angle_alpha   90.00
_cell.angle_beta   90.00
_cell.angle_gamma   90.00
#
_symmetry.space_group_name_H-M   'P 1'
#
loop_
_entity.id
_entity.type
_entity.pdbx_description
1 polymer ?
#
loop_
_entity_poly.entity_id
_entity_poly.type
_entity_poly.pdbx_seq_one_letter_code
_entity_poly.pdbx_strand_id
1 'polypeptide(L)'
;MGDVVNCTRFLCRTDDLVPLPTEPVEIPRVPLVSLAYRAGSLLDAFGEKTNEIHLMNALQQTIHQWKNQGIPVDFCDFTSYPKLDVFPMKYVIFLELSEDQECKIDARQLQILKTTANEEVDRQLGKANEVYQKVRQFNILDPLDCIL
;
A
#
# COMPACT_ATOMS: atom_id res chain seq x y z
N MET A 1 -3.48 14.37 1.61
CA MET A 1 -4.04 13.45 0.59
C MET A 1 -5.28 14.06 -0.03
N GLY A 2 -5.27 14.29 -1.33
CA GLY A 2 -6.42 14.77 -2.10
C GLY A 2 -7.06 13.65 -2.92
N ASP A 3 -8.36 13.79 -3.20
CA ASP A 3 -9.07 12.85 -4.07
C ASP A 3 -8.80 13.24 -5.54
N VAL A 4 -8.46 12.27 -6.39
CA VAL A 4 -8.30 12.48 -7.83
C VAL A 4 -9.66 12.29 -8.47
N VAL A 5 -10.17 13.37 -9.04
CA VAL A 5 -11.47 13.44 -9.68
C VAL A 5 -11.27 13.33 -11.18
N ASN A 6 -11.83 12.28 -11.79
CA ASN A 6 -12.09 12.24 -13.22
C ASN A 6 -13.44 12.90 -13.48
N CYS A 7 -13.41 14.17 -13.88
CA CYS A 7 -14.59 14.83 -14.42
C CYS A 7 -14.82 14.32 -15.84
N THR A 8 -15.91 13.59 -16.07
CA THR A 8 -16.40 13.36 -17.42
C THR A 8 -16.92 14.69 -17.98
N ARG A 9 -16.13 15.27 -18.90
CA ARG A 9 -16.33 16.51 -19.68
C ARG A 9 -16.20 17.85 -18.94
N PHE A 10 -14.99 18.39 -18.96
CA PHE A 10 -14.72 19.68 -19.61
C PHE A 10 -13.37 19.58 -20.33
N LEU A 11 -13.40 19.33 -21.65
CA LEU A 11 -12.27 19.63 -22.52
C LEU A 11 -12.24 21.16 -22.71
N CYS A 12 -11.50 21.83 -21.84
CA CYS A 12 -10.94 23.15 -22.12
C CYS A 12 -9.48 23.15 -21.66
N ARG A 13 -8.67 22.26 -22.24
CA ARG A 13 -7.29 22.65 -22.53
C ARG A 13 -7.36 23.45 -23.82
N THR A 14 -6.84 24.68 -23.77
CA THR A 14 -6.94 25.72 -24.81
C THR A 14 -6.41 25.33 -26.19
N ASP A 15 -5.79 24.15 -26.34
CA ASP A 15 -5.04 23.79 -27.53
C ASP A 15 -5.63 22.56 -28.27
N ASP A 16 -6.65 21.90 -27.72
CA ASP A 16 -7.33 20.76 -28.37
C ASP A 16 -8.77 21.11 -28.76
N LEU A 17 -8.98 21.28 -30.07
CA LEU A 17 -10.29 21.50 -30.68
C LEU A 17 -11.08 20.18 -30.71
N VAL A 18 -11.89 19.94 -29.68
CA VAL A 18 -12.90 18.88 -29.73
C VAL A 18 -14.23 19.49 -30.19
N PRO A 19 -14.87 18.94 -31.23
CA PRO A 19 -16.13 19.47 -31.74
C PRO A 19 -17.21 19.41 -30.67
N LEU A 20 -17.88 20.54 -30.47
CA LEU A 20 -19.04 20.63 -29.59
C LEU A 20 -20.20 19.82 -30.19
N PRO A 21 -20.99 19.09 -29.37
CA PRO A 21 -22.19 18.43 -29.85
C PRO A 21 -23.20 19.45 -30.38
N THR A 22 -23.93 19.05 -31.41
CA THR A 22 -24.81 19.91 -32.22
C THR A 22 -26.03 20.45 -31.48
N GLU A 23 -26.41 19.88 -30.34
CA GLU A 23 -27.60 20.28 -29.59
C GLU A 23 -27.33 20.50 -28.07
N PRO A 24 -27.86 21.58 -27.47
CA PRO A 24 -27.64 21.93 -26.06
C PRO A 24 -28.39 21.04 -25.05
N VAL A 25 -29.12 20.01 -25.48
CA VAL A 25 -29.95 19.14 -24.62
C VAL A 25 -29.15 17.97 -24.02
N GLU A 26 -27.96 17.67 -24.55
CA GLU A 26 -27.13 16.53 -24.08
C GLU A 26 -26.07 16.90 -23.03
N ILE A 27 -26.05 18.16 -22.56
CA ILE A 27 -25.10 18.59 -21.53
C ILE A 27 -25.83 18.63 -20.18
N PRO A 28 -25.55 17.69 -19.25
CA PRO A 28 -26.10 17.78 -17.90
C PRO A 28 -25.69 19.12 -17.27
N ARG A 29 -26.68 19.87 -16.76
CA ARG A 29 -26.47 21.19 -16.11
C ARG A 29 -25.61 21.12 -14.84
N VAL A 30 -25.35 19.91 -14.36
CA VAL A 30 -24.55 19.63 -13.16
C VAL A 30 -23.37 18.76 -13.58
N PRO A 31 -22.13 19.09 -13.15
CA PRO A 31 -20.96 18.29 -13.49
C PRO A 31 -21.10 16.87 -12.94
N LEU A 32 -20.84 15.89 -13.80
CA LEU A 32 -20.72 14.49 -13.38
C LEU A 32 -19.28 14.25 -12.93
N VAL A 33 -19.13 14.08 -11.63
CA VAL A 33 -17.86 13.87 -10.94
C VAL A 33 -17.68 12.38 -10.71
N SER A 34 -16.68 11.76 -11.35
CA SER A 34 -16.25 10.39 -11.02
C SER A 34 -14.99 10.47 -10.17
N LEU A 35 -14.99 9.84 -9.01
CA LEU A 35 -13.77 9.66 -8.21
C LEU A 35 -12.97 8.52 -8.82
N ALA A 36 -11.73 8.77 -9.20
CA ALA A 36 -10.86 7.75 -9.80
C ALA A 36 -10.13 6.97 -8.71
N TYR A 37 -9.38 7.68 -7.87
CA TYR A 37 -8.66 7.16 -6.71
C TYR A 37 -8.26 8.31 -5.80
N ARG A 38 -7.78 8.02 -4.58
CA ARG A 38 -7.21 9.03 -3.69
C ARG A 38 -5.70 9.07 -3.88
N ALA A 39 -5.15 10.23 -4.26
CA ALA A 39 -3.72 10.38 -4.46
C ALA A 39 -2.96 10.12 -3.15
N GLY A 40 -1.94 9.26 -3.24
CA GLY A 40 -1.11 8.85 -2.12
C GLY A 40 -1.71 7.73 -1.26
N SER A 41 -2.80 7.08 -1.69
CA SER A 41 -3.26 5.83 -1.09
C SER A 41 -2.66 4.64 -1.84
N LEU A 42 -2.01 3.72 -1.13
CA LEU A 42 -1.37 2.53 -1.67
C LEU A 42 -2.23 1.29 -1.42
N LEU A 43 -2.69 1.10 -0.18
CA LEU A 43 -3.60 0.02 0.22
C LEU A 43 -4.80 0.64 0.93
N ASP A 44 -6.01 0.30 0.48
CA ASP A 44 -7.25 0.88 1.00
C ASP A 44 -8.46 -0.04 0.75
N ALA A 45 -8.54 -1.16 1.48
CA ALA A 45 -9.69 -2.07 1.39
C ALA A 45 -10.88 -1.62 2.25
N PHE A 46 -10.62 -0.97 3.39
CA PHE A 46 -11.65 -0.61 4.37
C PHE A 46 -11.59 0.86 4.81
N GLY A 47 -11.00 1.74 4.01
CA GLY A 47 -10.91 3.17 4.31
C GLY A 47 -9.73 3.53 5.21
N GLU A 48 -8.80 2.59 5.45
CA GLU A 48 -7.63 2.81 6.28
C GLU A 48 -6.54 3.64 5.60
N LYS A 49 -6.63 3.84 4.27
CA LYS A 49 -5.79 4.78 3.51
C LYS A 49 -4.29 4.62 3.81
N THR A 50 -3.82 3.37 3.79
CA THR A 50 -2.40 3.08 3.97
C THR A 50 -1.63 3.66 2.80
N ASN A 51 -0.71 4.57 3.09
CA ASN A 51 0.13 5.21 2.08
C ASN A 51 1.53 4.62 2.08
N GLU A 52 2.33 5.03 1.10
CA GLU A 52 3.72 4.60 0.95
C GLU A 52 4.58 4.94 2.18
N ILE A 53 4.36 6.09 2.81
CA ILE A 53 5.10 6.50 4.02
C ILE A 53 4.82 5.56 5.20
N HIS A 54 3.56 5.16 5.41
CA HIS A 54 3.18 4.21 6.46
C HIS A 54 3.90 2.88 6.24
N LEU A 55 3.88 2.39 5.00
CA LEU A 55 4.50 1.12 4.67
C LEU A 55 6.03 1.18 4.75
N MET A 56 6.64 2.22 4.21
CA MET A 56 8.08 2.45 4.30
C MET A 56 8.56 2.54 5.76
N ASN A 57 7.86 3.30 6.60
CA ASN A 57 8.17 3.38 8.02
C ASN A 57 8.04 2.01 8.70
N ALA A 58 6.99 1.25 8.39
CA ALA A 58 6.80 -0.09 8.95
C ALA A 58 7.93 -1.05 8.56
N LEU A 59 8.34 -1.05 7.28
CA LEU A 59 9.41 -1.89 6.76
C LEU A 59 10.77 -1.50 7.36
N GLN A 60 11.10 -0.20 7.38
CA GLN A 60 12.35 0.29 7.98
C GLN A 60 12.45 -0.06 9.48
N GLN A 61 11.35 0.09 10.23
CA GLN A 61 11.32 -0.29 11.64
C GLN A 61 11.45 -1.81 11.82
N THR A 62 10.84 -2.60 10.93
CA THR A 62 10.98 -4.06 10.95
C THR A 62 12.43 -4.49 10.71
N ILE A 63 13.06 -3.93 9.68
CA ILE A 63 14.47 -4.21 9.33
C ILE A 63 15.41 -3.77 10.46
N HIS A 64 15.16 -2.61 11.06
CA HIS A 64 15.91 -2.17 12.24
C HIS A 64 15.81 -3.17 13.41
N GLN A 65 14.63 -3.76 13.63
CA GLN A 65 14.45 -4.80 14.65
C GLN A 65 15.23 -6.07 14.31
N TRP A 66 15.21 -6.52 13.06
CA TRP A 66 16.01 -7.66 12.61
C TRP A 66 17.51 -7.43 12.81
N LYS A 67 18.01 -6.23 12.46
CA LYS A 67 19.40 -5.85 12.73
C LYS A 67 19.74 -5.92 14.22
N ASN A 68 18.86 -5.43 15.09
CA ASN A 68 19.06 -5.49 16.54
C ASN A 68 19.01 -6.93 17.10
N GLN A 69 18.36 -7.85 16.39
CA GLN A 69 18.36 -9.29 16.70
C GLN A 69 19.60 -10.01 16.10
N GLY A 70 20.49 -9.28 15.44
CA GLY A 70 21.71 -9.81 14.83
C GLY A 70 21.51 -10.37 13.42
N ILE A 71 20.42 -10.03 12.73
CA ILE A 71 20.15 -10.44 11.34
C ILE A 71 20.64 -9.31 10.41
N PRO A 72 21.73 -9.51 9.65
CA PRO A 72 22.39 -8.47 8.87
C PRO A 72 21.73 -8.29 7.49
N VAL A 73 20.52 -7.71 7.47
CA VAL A 73 19.76 -7.43 6.24
C VAL A 73 19.56 -5.94 6.02
N ASP A 74 19.65 -5.53 4.76
CA ASP A 74 19.34 -4.20 4.29
C ASP A 74 18.08 -4.18 3.44
N PHE A 75 17.40 -3.04 3.46
CA PHE A 75 16.23 -2.79 2.63
C PHE A 75 16.65 -2.45 1.19
N CYS A 76 16.11 -3.16 0.19
CA CYS A 76 16.30 -2.81 -1.21
C CYS A 76 15.07 -2.12 -1.79
N ASP A 77 13.98 -2.87 -1.94
CA ASP A 77 12.75 -2.41 -2.56
C ASP A 77 11.56 -3.21 -2.02
N PHE A 78 10.35 -2.76 -2.33
CA PHE A 78 9.14 -3.48 -2.01
C PHE A 78 8.04 -3.22 -3.04
N THR A 79 7.11 -4.16 -3.12
CA THR A 79 5.84 -3.92 -3.80
C THR A 79 4.72 -4.55 -3.01
N SER A 80 3.50 -4.04 -3.18
CA SER A 80 2.36 -4.51 -2.41
C SER A 80 1.09 -4.50 -3.24
N TYR A 81 0.16 -5.38 -2.88
CA TYR A 81 -1.17 -5.38 -3.45
C TYR A 81 -2.21 -5.89 -2.46
N PRO A 82 -3.47 -5.44 -2.58
CA PRO A 82 -4.57 -6.00 -1.83
C PRO A 82 -5.07 -7.30 -2.46
N LYS A 83 -5.09 -8.38 -1.67
CA LYS A 83 -5.65 -9.66 -2.05
C LYS A 83 -7.14 -9.70 -1.67
N LEU A 84 -7.98 -9.34 -2.64
CA LEU A 84 -9.43 -9.15 -2.47
C LEU A 84 -10.26 -10.43 -2.75
N ASP A 85 -9.64 -11.48 -3.27
CA ASP A 85 -10.28 -12.76 -3.63
C ASP A 85 -10.39 -13.75 -2.45
N VAL A 86 -10.03 -13.32 -1.24
CA VAL A 86 -10.07 -14.12 0.00
C VAL A 86 -10.90 -13.42 1.08
N PHE A 87 -11.45 -14.19 2.03
CA PHE A 87 -12.20 -13.67 3.16
C PHE A 87 -11.69 -14.26 4.49
N PRO A 88 -11.28 -13.42 5.47
CA PRO A 88 -11.15 -11.97 5.38
C PRO A 88 -10.14 -11.54 4.29
N MET A 89 -10.32 -10.34 3.73
CA MET A 89 -9.38 -9.79 2.75
C MET A 89 -8.02 -9.58 3.41
N LYS A 90 -6.93 -9.57 2.64
CA LYS A 90 -5.60 -9.36 3.21
C LYS A 90 -4.66 -8.60 2.29
N TYR A 91 -3.54 -8.14 2.84
CA TYR A 91 -2.49 -7.48 2.08
C TYR A 91 -1.31 -8.42 1.87
N VAL A 92 -0.70 -8.31 0.70
CA VAL A 92 0.51 -9.03 0.37
C VAL A 92 1.59 -8.01 0.07
N ILE A 93 2.73 -8.16 0.73
CA ILE A 93 3.91 -7.31 0.56
C ILE A 93 5.04 -8.23 0.10
N PHE A 94 5.63 -7.90 -1.03
CA PHE A 94 6.90 -8.46 -1.46
C PHE A 94 8.00 -7.51 -1.00
N LEU A 95 8.97 -8.03 -0.27
CA LEU A 95 10.05 -7.27 0.33
C LEU A 95 11.38 -7.81 -0.18
N GLU A 96 12.11 -6.99 -0.93
CA GLU A 96 13.44 -7.33 -1.40
C GLU A 96 14.48 -6.90 -0.37
N LEU A 97 15.32 -7.85 0.04
CA LEU A 97 16.38 -7.66 1.03
C LEU A 97 17.75 -7.96 0.41
N SER A 98 18.76 -7.18 0.79
CA SER A 98 20.17 -7.50 0.53
C SER A 98 20.88 -7.92 1.81
N GLU A 99 21.85 -8.83 1.67
CA GLU A 99 22.78 -9.13 2.76
C GLU A 99 23.72 -7.95 2.98
N ASP A 100 24.02 -7.64 4.23
CA ASP A 100 25.08 -6.69 4.57
C ASP A 100 26.43 -7.25 4.08
N GLN A 101 27.26 -6.41 3.47
CA GLN A 101 28.48 -6.85 2.77
C GLN A 101 29.50 -7.52 3.72
N GLU A 102 29.40 -7.25 5.02
CA GLU A 102 30.33 -7.74 6.03
C GLU A 102 29.90 -9.06 6.68
N CYS A 103 28.60 -9.39 6.64
CA CYS A 103 28.04 -10.52 7.40
C CYS A 103 27.02 -11.31 6.57
N LYS A 104 27.31 -12.58 6.29
CA LYS A 104 26.36 -13.48 5.62
C LYS A 104 25.27 -13.96 6.56
N ILE A 105 24.06 -14.11 6.03
CA ILE A 105 22.93 -14.68 6.76
C ILE A 105 23.16 -16.18 6.91
N ASP A 106 23.06 -16.68 8.14
CA ASP A 106 23.09 -18.12 8.40
C ASP A 106 21.72 -18.78 8.10
N ALA A 107 21.71 -20.11 7.93
CA ALA A 107 20.48 -20.83 7.62
C ALA A 107 19.40 -20.72 8.73
N ARG A 108 19.81 -20.48 9.98
CA ARG A 108 18.90 -20.34 11.12
C ARG A 108 18.22 -18.97 11.12
N GLN A 109 18.97 -17.91 10.83
CA GLN A 109 18.50 -16.54 10.68
C GLN A 109 17.55 -16.42 9.49
N LEU A 110 17.86 -17.08 8.37
CA LEU A 110 16.96 -17.16 7.23
C LEU A 110 15.63 -17.84 7.60
N GLN A 111 15.69 -18.90 8.39
CA GLN A 111 14.48 -19.58 8.86
C GLN A 111 13.67 -18.69 9.80
N ILE A 112 14.33 -17.97 10.72
CA ILE A 112 13.68 -17.00 11.61
C ILE A 112 12.95 -15.94 10.78
N LEU A 113 13.65 -15.28 9.83
CA LEU A 113 13.07 -14.30 8.93
C LEU A 113 11.80 -14.82 8.24
N LYS A 114 11.86 -16.00 7.65
CA LYS A 114 10.69 -16.61 6.96
C LYS A 114 9.52 -16.90 7.90
N THR A 115 9.78 -17.18 9.17
CA THR A 115 8.73 -17.47 10.15
C THR A 115 8.15 -16.23 10.81
N THR A 116 8.94 -15.15 10.99
CA THR A 116 8.51 -13.97 11.75
C THR A 116 8.13 -12.78 10.87
N ALA A 117 8.49 -12.78 9.58
CA ALA A 117 8.30 -11.62 8.72
C ALA A 117 6.86 -11.13 8.64
N ASN A 118 5.89 -12.04 8.49
CA ASN A 118 4.48 -11.67 8.43
C ASN A 118 4.04 -10.93 9.70
N GLU A 119 4.31 -11.51 10.87
CA GLU A 119 3.88 -10.97 12.15
C GLU A 119 4.58 -9.65 12.49
N GLU A 120 5.88 -9.54 12.19
CA GLU A 120 6.65 -8.34 12.53
C GLU A 120 6.29 -7.18 11.61
N VAL A 121 6.12 -7.41 10.30
CA VAL A 121 5.66 -6.39 9.36
C VAL A 121 4.21 -5.99 9.65
N ASP A 122 3.30 -6.93 9.93
CA ASP A 122 1.90 -6.64 10.33
C ASP A 122 1.86 -5.73 11.56
N ARG A 123 2.67 -6.08 12.57
CA ARG A 123 2.77 -5.31 13.82
C ARG A 123 3.30 -3.90 13.59
N GLN A 124 4.34 -3.73 12.76
CA GLN A 124 4.88 -2.40 12.49
C GLN A 124 3.93 -1.56 11.63
N LEU A 125 3.23 -2.19 10.68
CA LEU A 125 2.20 -1.51 9.89
C LEU A 125 1.04 -1.04 10.77
N GLY A 126 0.62 -1.84 11.75
CA GLY A 126 -0.35 -1.45 12.77
C GLY A 126 0.06 -0.25 13.62
N LYS A 127 1.36 -0.11 13.90
CA LYS A 127 1.89 1.08 14.58
C LYS A 127 1.98 2.31 13.67
N ALA A 128 2.30 2.10 12.40
CA ALA A 128 2.40 3.17 11.41
C ALA A 128 1.03 3.69 10.95
N ASN A 129 -0.01 2.85 11.00
CA ASN A 129 -1.39 3.18 10.66
C ASN A 129 -2.37 2.64 11.71
N GLU A 130 -2.81 3.50 12.64
CA GLU A 130 -3.76 3.12 13.69
C GLU A 130 -5.12 2.65 13.13
N VAL A 131 -5.53 3.16 11.96
CA VAL A 131 -6.80 2.76 11.34
C VAL A 131 -6.69 1.33 10.83
N TYR A 132 -5.56 0.99 10.19
CA TYR A 132 -5.25 -0.39 9.80
C TYR A 132 -5.30 -1.33 11.01
N GLN A 133 -4.67 -0.94 12.12
CA GLN A 133 -4.68 -1.72 13.36
C GLN A 133 -6.09 -1.96 13.90
N LYS A 134 -6.98 -0.96 13.86
CA LYS A 134 -8.38 -1.11 14.27
C LYS A 134 -9.11 -2.11 13.38
N VAL A 135 -8.97 -1.99 12.06
CA VAL A 135 -9.61 -2.91 11.09
C VAL A 135 -9.12 -4.35 11.30
N ARG A 136 -7.81 -4.54 11.54
CA ARG A 136 -7.21 -5.83 11.91
C ARG A 136 -7.79 -6.41 13.22
N GLN A 137 -7.92 -5.58 14.26
CA GLN A 137 -8.46 -6.00 15.57
C GLN A 137 -9.92 -6.45 15.51
N PHE A 138 -10.71 -5.92 14.58
CA PHE A 138 -12.09 -6.36 14.34
C PHE A 138 -12.20 -7.58 13.42
N ASN A 139 -11.07 -8.21 13.02
CA ASN A 139 -11.02 -9.34 12.07
C ASN A 139 -11.69 -9.04 10.72
N ILE A 140 -11.73 -7.76 10.34
CA ILE A 140 -12.25 -7.32 9.04
C ILE A 140 -11.17 -7.55 7.95
N LEU A 141 -9.90 -7.43 8.33
CA LEU A 141 -8.73 -7.71 7.51
C LEU A 141 -7.91 -8.82 8.17
N ASP A 142 -7.46 -9.81 7.39
CA ASP A 142 -6.58 -10.89 7.82
C ASP A 142 -5.13 -10.36 8.05
N PRO A 143 -4.24 -11.09 8.75
CA PRO A 143 -2.83 -10.73 8.79
C PRO A 143 -2.26 -10.62 7.38
N LEU A 144 -1.34 -9.66 7.21
CA LEU A 144 -0.64 -9.54 5.94
C LEU A 144 0.29 -10.73 5.70
N ASP A 145 0.52 -11.04 4.43
CA ASP A 145 1.58 -11.94 4.00
C ASP A 145 2.79 -11.09 3.57
N CYS A 146 3.94 -11.32 4.19
CA CYS A 146 5.22 -10.77 3.78
C CYS A 146 6.04 -11.85 3.07
N ILE A 147 6.39 -11.60 1.81
CA ILE A 147 7.18 -12.51 0.99
C ILE A 147 8.57 -11.88 0.83
N LEU A 148 9.59 -12.59 1.32
CA LEU A 148 11.01 -12.22 1.23
C LEU A 148 11.67 -12.84 0.00
#